data_AF-A0A8T0CAH8-F1
#
_entry.id   AF-A0A8T0CAH8-F1
#
_cell.length_a   1.000
_cell.length_b   1.000
_cell.length_c   1.000
_cell.angle_alpha   90.00
_cell.angle_beta   90.00
_cell.angle_gamma   90.00
#
_symmetry.space_group_name_H-M   'P 1'
#
loop_
_entity.id
_entity.type
_entity.pdbx_description
1 polymer ?
#
loop_
_entity_poly.entity_id
_entity_poly.type
_entity_poly.pdbx_seq_one_letter_code
_entity_poly.pdbx_strand_id
1 'polypeptide(L)'
;MFEMSEFEQIFSRIENWSARVDSLERIVGEWLYTYFKEHSEVEDMCEEYFNGDREDEAHKQRIRDANQLLFEKYWCNQSEYYKPNWFSNIRLYTWEKVSHIEVLQNHDPDNCVIMCKYIYDGVPYGLLLRLIDNSLFVEHSFDQ
;
A
#
# COMPACT_ATOMS: atom_id res chain seq x y z
N MET A 1 33.89 27.38 0.63
CA MET A 1 33.73 27.49 2.11
C MET A 1 32.46 26.71 2.40
N PHE A 2 32.58 25.44 2.79
CA PHE A 2 31.39 24.66 3.20
C PHE A 2 30.88 25.30 4.49
N GLU A 3 29.63 25.73 4.51
CA GLU A 3 29.03 26.28 5.72
C GLU A 3 28.95 25.16 6.77
N MET A 4 29.44 25.43 8.00
CA MET A 4 29.36 24.48 9.11
C MET A 4 27.94 23.94 9.35
N SER A 5 26.92 24.68 8.93
CA SER A 5 25.50 24.33 8.99
C SER A 5 25.12 23.09 8.16
N GLU A 6 25.74 22.86 7.00
CA GLU A 6 25.47 21.68 6.16
C GLU A 6 26.06 20.42 6.79
N PHE A 7 27.26 20.52 7.37
CA PHE A 7 27.93 19.39 8.03
C PHE A 7 27.16 18.93 9.28
N GLU A 8 26.66 19.86 10.09
CA GLU A 8 25.83 19.55 11.26
C GLU A 8 24.48 18.92 10.87
N GLN A 9 23.89 19.36 9.77
CA GLN A 9 22.68 18.74 9.21
C GLN A 9 22.95 17.32 8.71
N ILE A 10 24.10 17.05 8.09
CA ILE A 10 24.48 15.71 7.65
C ILE A 10 24.72 14.80 8.86
N PHE A 11 25.46 15.25 9.86
CA PHE A 11 25.74 14.46 11.07
C PHE A 11 24.48 14.12 11.84
N SER A 12 23.61 15.10 12.09
CA SER A 12 22.33 14.85 12.77
C SER A 12 21.41 13.90 11.98
N ARG A 13 21.47 13.89 10.64
CA ARG A 13 20.75 12.92 9.81
C ARG A 13 21.30 11.50 9.97
N ILE A 14 22.63 11.35 10.04
CA ILE A 14 23.29 10.05 10.23
C ILE A 14 23.01 9.51 11.63
N GLU A 15 23.14 10.35 12.67
CA GLU A 15 22.91 9.95 14.06
C GLU A 15 21.48 9.47 14.32
N ASN A 16 20.50 10.06 13.63
CA ASN A 16 19.08 9.71 13.80
C ASN A 16 18.57 8.75 12.72
N TRP A 17 19.44 8.20 11.90
CA TRP A 17 19.04 7.41 10.73
C TRP A 17 18.23 6.16 11.10
N SER A 18 18.72 5.36 12.05
CA SER A 18 18.05 4.12 12.47
C SER A 18 16.66 4.40 13.02
N ALA A 19 16.53 5.38 13.92
CA ALA A 19 15.24 5.74 14.51
C ALA A 19 14.22 6.23 13.46
N ARG A 20 14.68 6.91 12.39
CA ARG A 20 13.81 7.32 11.28
C ARG A 20 13.38 6.15 10.42
N VAL A 21 14.28 5.22 10.13
CA VAL A 21 13.96 3.99 9.38
C VAL A 21 12.95 3.14 10.16
N ASP A 22 13.19 2.89 11.45
CA ASP A 22 12.29 2.12 12.30
C ASP A 22 10.89 2.74 12.37
N SER A 23 10.81 4.08 12.44
CA SER A 23 9.53 4.79 12.43
C SER A 23 8.82 4.68 11.08
N LEU A 24 9.56 4.74 9.97
CA LEU A 24 8.98 4.66 8.63
C LEU A 24 8.47 3.25 8.34
N GLU A 25 9.25 2.22 8.67
CA GLU A 25 8.87 0.82 8.55
C GLU A 25 7.59 0.53 9.34
N ARG A 26 7.47 1.08 10.56
CA ARG A 26 6.24 0.94 11.35
C ARG A 26 5.04 1.60 10.68
N ILE A 27 5.17 2.85 10.21
CA ILE A 27 4.07 3.58 9.56
C ILE A 27 3.61 2.85 8.29
N VAL A 28 4.55 2.44 7.45
CA VAL A 28 4.25 1.72 6.20
C VAL A 28 3.67 0.33 6.51
N GLY A 29 4.17 -0.37 7.54
CA GLY A 29 3.64 -1.65 7.98
C GLY A 29 2.19 -1.56 8.47
N GLU A 30 1.88 -0.57 9.31
CA GLU A 30 0.51 -0.29 9.78
C GLU A 30 -0.43 0.08 8.62
N TRP A 31 0.07 0.88 7.67
CA TRP A 31 -0.66 1.23 6.45
C TRP A 31 -0.92 -0.01 5.59
N LEU A 32 0.09 -0.86 5.35
CA LEU A 32 -0.02 -2.07 4.54
C LEU A 32 -0.99 -3.08 5.17
N TYR A 33 -0.94 -3.25 6.49
CA TYR A 33 -1.90 -4.07 7.22
C TYR A 33 -3.34 -3.59 6.98
N THR A 34 -3.57 -2.29 7.11
CA THR A 34 -4.90 -1.70 6.90
C THR A 34 -5.36 -1.87 5.45
N TYR A 35 -4.45 -1.63 4.50
CA TYR A 35 -4.68 -1.85 3.07
C TYR A 35 -5.12 -3.29 2.79
N PHE A 36 -4.38 -4.29 3.28
CA PHE A 36 -4.73 -5.71 3.12
C PHE A 36 -6.07 -6.04 3.77
N LYS A 37 -6.29 -5.58 5.00
CA LYS A 37 -7.50 -5.89 5.76
C LYS A 37 -8.76 -5.38 5.04
N GLU A 38 -8.76 -4.12 4.62
CA GLU A 38 -9.95 -3.53 3.97
C GLU A 38 -10.23 -4.17 2.61
N HIS A 39 -9.20 -4.53 1.83
CA HIS A 39 -9.42 -5.30 0.61
C HIS A 39 -9.94 -6.72 0.90
N SER A 40 -9.47 -7.37 1.96
CA SER A 40 -9.98 -8.68 2.40
C SER A 40 -11.49 -8.65 2.72
N GLU A 41 -11.98 -7.55 3.32
CA GLU A 41 -13.41 -7.38 3.62
C GLU A 41 -14.25 -7.34 2.33
N VAL A 42 -13.72 -6.78 1.25
CA VAL A 42 -14.39 -6.80 -0.07
C VAL A 42 -14.28 -8.17 -0.73
N GLU A 43 -13.17 -8.90 -0.53
CA GLU A 43 -13.05 -10.30 -0.97
C GLU A 43 -14.05 -11.22 -0.26
N ASP A 44 -14.33 -11.00 1.01
CA ASP A 44 -15.37 -11.73 1.75
C ASP A 44 -16.75 -11.50 1.11
N MET A 45 -17.07 -10.26 0.69
CA MET A 45 -18.31 -9.98 -0.06
C MET A 45 -18.33 -10.69 -1.41
N CYS A 46 -17.21 -10.73 -2.13
CA CYS A 46 -17.12 -11.51 -3.37
C CYS A 46 -17.38 -13.00 -3.11
N GLU A 47 -16.80 -13.56 -2.06
CA GLU A 47 -16.99 -14.96 -1.67
C GLU A 47 -18.47 -15.27 -1.36
N GLU A 48 -19.16 -14.40 -0.60
CA GLU A 48 -20.62 -14.49 -0.38
C GLU A 48 -21.42 -14.53 -1.69
N TYR A 49 -21.03 -13.73 -2.68
CA TYR A 49 -21.67 -13.74 -4.00
C TYR A 49 -21.42 -15.07 -4.73
N PHE A 50 -20.15 -15.52 -4.83
CA PHE A 50 -19.80 -16.70 -5.62
C PHE A 50 -20.19 -18.03 -4.98
N ASN A 51 -20.39 -18.07 -3.65
CA ASN A 51 -20.86 -19.25 -2.93
C ASN A 51 -22.39 -19.43 -3.00
N GLY A 52 -23.14 -18.48 -3.56
CA GLY A 52 -24.59 -18.55 -3.61
C GLY A 52 -25.31 -17.92 -2.42
N ASP A 53 -24.57 -17.35 -1.46
CA ASP A 53 -25.16 -16.80 -0.23
C ASP A 53 -25.89 -15.48 -0.49
N ARG A 54 -25.42 -14.67 -1.47
CA ARG A 54 -26.01 -13.37 -1.88
C ARG A 54 -25.82 -13.05 -3.38
N GLU A 55 -26.40 -13.85 -4.27
CA GLU A 55 -26.29 -13.70 -5.74
C GLU A 55 -27.21 -12.64 -6.38
N ASP A 56 -27.46 -11.51 -5.72
CA ASP A 56 -28.31 -10.45 -6.28
C ASP A 56 -27.51 -9.30 -6.91
N GLU A 57 -28.10 -8.64 -7.92
CA GLU A 57 -27.45 -7.53 -8.63
C GLU A 57 -27.16 -6.32 -7.71
N ALA A 58 -27.92 -6.14 -6.62
CA ALA A 58 -27.62 -5.09 -5.65
C ALA A 58 -26.37 -5.42 -4.82
N HIS A 59 -26.17 -6.70 -4.46
CA HIS A 59 -24.95 -7.16 -3.80
C HIS A 59 -23.73 -7.03 -4.70
N LYS A 60 -23.84 -7.43 -5.97
CA LYS A 60 -22.82 -7.21 -6.98
C LYS A 60 -22.48 -5.73 -7.17
N GLN A 61 -23.47 -4.84 -7.15
CA GLN A 61 -23.22 -3.40 -7.22
C GLN A 61 -22.50 -2.89 -5.97
N ARG A 62 -22.87 -3.34 -4.77
CA ARG A 62 -22.13 -3.00 -3.53
C ARG A 62 -20.67 -3.42 -3.57
N ILE A 63 -20.36 -4.59 -4.13
CA ILE A 63 -18.97 -5.05 -4.30
C ILE A 63 -18.20 -4.10 -5.24
N ARG A 64 -18.82 -3.70 -6.35
CA ARG A 64 -18.21 -2.74 -7.30
C ARG A 64 -17.96 -1.38 -6.64
N ASP A 65 -18.96 -0.87 -5.91
CA ASP A 65 -18.85 0.41 -5.22
C ASP A 65 -17.77 0.37 -4.14
N ALA A 66 -17.68 -0.73 -3.37
CA ALA A 66 -16.65 -0.91 -2.35
C ALA A 66 -15.23 -0.96 -2.96
N ASN A 67 -15.04 -1.72 -4.05
CA ASN A 67 -13.76 -1.77 -4.77
C ASN A 67 -13.36 -0.39 -5.31
N GLN A 68 -14.32 0.36 -5.87
CA GLN A 68 -14.08 1.72 -6.36
C GLN A 68 -13.66 2.66 -5.21
N LEU A 69 -14.32 2.56 -4.05
CA LEU A 69 -13.98 3.36 -2.87
C LEU A 69 -12.57 3.04 -2.35
N LEU A 70 -12.17 1.77 -2.33
CA LEU A 70 -10.80 1.40 -1.95
C LEU A 70 -9.77 1.91 -2.96
N PHE A 71 -10.07 1.84 -4.26
CA PHE A 71 -9.20 2.39 -5.29
C PHE A 71 -9.01 3.90 -5.12
N GLU A 72 -10.08 4.66 -4.91
CA GLU A 72 -10.02 6.10 -4.67
C GLU A 72 -9.31 6.46 -3.35
N LYS A 73 -9.48 5.63 -2.32
CA LYS A 73 -8.85 5.82 -1.02
C LYS A 73 -7.35 5.59 -1.05
N TYR A 74 -6.89 4.57 -1.78
CA TYR A 74 -5.50 4.10 -1.69
C TYR A 74 -4.64 4.46 -2.88
N TRP A 75 -5.19 4.72 -4.07
CA TRP A 75 -4.39 4.95 -5.27
C TRP A 75 -4.37 6.43 -5.65
N CYS A 76 -3.18 7.00 -5.83
CA CYS A 76 -3.06 8.35 -6.40
C CYS A 76 -3.07 8.35 -7.92
N ASN A 77 -2.74 7.22 -8.55
CA ASN A 77 -2.80 7.06 -10.00
C ASN A 77 -4.16 6.51 -10.44
N GLN A 78 -5.02 7.39 -10.95
CA GLN A 78 -6.39 7.07 -11.37
C GLN A 78 -6.50 6.60 -12.84
N SER A 79 -5.38 6.16 -13.44
CA SER A 79 -5.38 5.60 -14.79
C SER A 79 -6.26 4.34 -14.88
N GLU A 80 -6.96 4.16 -16.01
CA GLU A 80 -7.74 2.95 -16.31
C GLU A 80 -6.92 1.66 -16.20
N TYR A 81 -5.60 1.73 -16.38
CA TYR A 81 -4.71 0.59 -16.21
C TYR A 81 -4.73 0.00 -14.79
N TYR A 82 -4.82 0.86 -13.77
CA TYR A 82 -4.87 0.43 -12.36
C TYR A 82 -6.29 0.23 -11.85
N LYS A 83 -7.29 0.57 -12.66
CA LYS A 83 -8.67 0.45 -12.20
C LYS A 83 -8.99 -1.01 -11.88
N PRO A 84 -9.63 -1.24 -10.73
CA PRO A 84 -10.00 -2.57 -10.32
C PRO A 84 -10.99 -3.21 -11.28
N ASN A 85 -10.71 -4.46 -11.67
CA ASN A 85 -11.70 -5.35 -12.26
C ASN A 85 -12.02 -6.51 -11.29
N TRP A 86 -12.05 -6.21 -9.99
CA TRP A 86 -11.94 -7.17 -8.88
C TRP A 86 -13.26 -7.85 -8.50
N PHE A 87 -14.09 -8.19 -9.48
CA PHE A 87 -15.20 -9.11 -9.25
C PHE A 87 -14.72 -10.54 -9.52
N SER A 88 -14.14 -11.16 -8.49
CA SER A 88 -13.42 -12.44 -8.59
C SER A 88 -13.70 -13.33 -7.39
N ASN A 89 -13.59 -14.64 -7.57
CA ASN A 89 -13.62 -15.64 -6.49
C ASN A 89 -12.22 -16.00 -5.97
N ILE A 90 -11.20 -15.21 -6.33
CA ILE A 90 -9.81 -15.42 -5.92
C ILE A 90 -9.47 -14.46 -4.79
N ARG A 91 -8.89 -15.00 -3.71
CA ARG A 91 -8.41 -14.24 -2.56
C ARG A 91 -6.94 -13.84 -2.73
N LEU A 92 -6.69 -12.54 -2.77
CA LEU A 92 -5.41 -11.88 -3.02
C LEU A 92 -4.93 -11.08 -1.80
N TYR A 93 -5.80 -10.75 -0.84
CA TYR A 93 -5.47 -9.91 0.30
C TYR A 93 -5.60 -10.66 1.64
N THR A 94 -4.74 -11.67 1.84
CA THR A 94 -4.61 -12.40 3.11
C THR A 94 -3.38 -11.94 3.88
N TRP A 95 -3.55 -11.21 4.98
CA TRP A 95 -2.43 -10.63 5.74
C TRP A 95 -1.44 -11.68 6.25
N GLU A 96 -1.92 -12.85 6.66
CA GLU A 96 -1.10 -13.94 7.21
C GLU A 96 -0.08 -14.49 6.19
N LYS A 97 -0.29 -14.22 4.90
CA LYS A 97 0.64 -14.59 3.83
C LYS A 97 1.74 -13.55 3.59
N VAL A 98 1.62 -12.36 4.17
CA VAL A 98 2.60 -11.28 4.06
C VAL A 98 3.75 -11.53 5.03
N SER A 99 4.98 -11.41 4.53
CA SER A 99 6.21 -11.57 5.30
C SER A 99 7.32 -10.69 4.74
N HIS A 100 8.41 -10.53 5.51
CA HIS A 100 9.63 -9.84 5.06
C HIS A 100 9.37 -8.46 4.43
N ILE A 101 8.70 -7.59 5.19
CA ILE A 101 8.46 -6.20 4.78
C ILE A 101 9.78 -5.43 4.86
N GLU A 102 10.17 -4.78 3.76
CA GLU A 102 11.32 -3.89 3.65
C GLU A 102 10.83 -2.53 3.11
N VAL A 103 11.27 -1.44 3.72
CA VAL A 103 10.87 -0.09 3.32
C VAL A 103 12.09 0.74 2.95
N LEU A 104 12.06 1.27 1.74
CA LEU A 104 13.10 2.16 1.21
C LEU A 104 12.47 3.52 0.88
N GLN A 105 13.20 4.60 1.11
CA GLN A 105 12.74 5.95 0.80
C GLN A 105 13.78 6.66 -0.06
N ASN A 106 13.35 7.42 -1.07
CA ASN A 106 14.28 8.36 -1.71
C ASN A 106 14.53 9.56 -0.78
N HIS A 107 15.77 10.08 -0.75
CA HIS A 107 16.11 11.24 0.08
C HIS A 107 15.77 12.57 -0.58
N ASP A 108 14.72 12.59 -1.39
CA ASP A 108 14.21 13.79 -2.06
C ASP A 108 13.10 14.40 -1.19
N PRO A 109 13.35 15.54 -0.52
CA PRO A 109 12.37 16.18 0.33
C PRO A 109 11.21 16.82 -0.45
N ASP A 110 11.42 17.16 -1.73
CA ASP A 110 10.41 17.80 -2.58
C ASP A 110 9.53 16.77 -3.29
N ASN A 111 10.03 15.56 -3.48
CA ASN A 111 9.31 14.45 -4.10
C ASN A 111 9.56 13.13 -3.37
N CYS A 112 9.03 13.05 -2.14
CA CYS A 112 9.17 11.87 -1.30
C CYS A 112 8.38 10.68 -1.88
N VAL A 113 9.11 9.61 -2.16
CA VAL A 113 8.64 8.33 -2.68
C VAL A 113 9.19 7.22 -1.81
N ILE A 114 8.30 6.31 -1.43
CA ILE A 114 8.60 5.20 -0.54
C ILE A 114 8.34 3.90 -1.30
N MET A 115 9.33 3.01 -1.35
CA MET A 115 9.18 1.66 -1.85
C MET A 115 8.86 0.74 -0.67
N CYS A 116 7.68 0.11 -0.68
CA CYS A 116 7.32 -0.95 0.24
C CYS A 116 7.46 -2.30 -0.47
N LYS A 117 8.43 -3.10 -0.07
CA LYS A 117 8.62 -4.47 -0.58
C LYS A 117 8.12 -5.45 0.45
N TYR A 118 7.52 -6.54 -0.01
CA TYR A 118 7.11 -7.64 0.87
C TYR A 118 7.08 -8.95 0.09
N ILE A 119 7.07 -10.06 0.82
CA ILE A 119 6.85 -11.40 0.28
C ILE A 119 5.42 -11.82 0.61
N TYR A 120 4.63 -12.17 -0.41
CA TYR A 120 3.30 -12.72 -0.26
C TYR A 120 3.27 -14.16 -0.77
N ASP A 121 3.01 -15.11 0.12
CA ASP A 121 2.95 -16.55 -0.21
C ASP A 121 4.22 -17.07 -0.94
N GLY A 122 5.39 -16.57 -0.51
CA GLY A 122 6.68 -16.90 -1.11
C GLY A 122 7.04 -16.13 -2.39
N VAL A 123 6.16 -15.27 -2.88
CA VAL A 123 6.37 -14.45 -4.09
C VAL A 123 6.69 -13.00 -3.70
N PRO A 124 7.71 -12.37 -4.29
CA PRO A 124 8.04 -10.98 -4.00
C PRO A 124 7.08 -10.00 -4.67
N TYR A 125 6.64 -9.00 -3.93
CA TYR A 125 5.83 -7.88 -4.40
C TYR A 125 6.46 -6.56 -3.99
N GLY A 126 6.12 -5.50 -4.72
CA GLY A 126 6.51 -4.14 -4.38
C GLY A 126 5.37 -3.15 -4.60
N LEU A 127 5.30 -2.14 -3.75
CA LEU A 127 4.44 -0.97 -3.93
C LEU A 127 5.31 0.28 -3.96
N LEU A 128 5.09 1.12 -4.96
CA LEU A 128 5.55 2.49 -4.94
C LEU A 128 4.49 3.35 -4.25
N LEU A 129 4.85 3.91 -3.11
CA LEU A 129 4.00 4.78 -2.31
C LEU A 129 4.44 6.24 -2.46
N ARG A 130 3.47 7.13 -2.61
CA ARG A 130 3.65 8.58 -2.57
C ARG A 130 3.00 9.14 -1.32
N LEU A 131 3.69 10.06 -0.65
CA LEU A 131 3.13 10.82 0.46
C LEU A 131 2.43 12.08 -0.09
N ILE A 132 1.12 12.18 0.11
CA ILE A 132 0.30 13.34 -0.30
C ILE A 132 -0.52 13.75 0.92
N ASP A 133 -0.42 15.02 1.34
CA ASP A 133 -1.16 15.56 2.50
C ASP A 133 -1.08 14.66 3.75
N ASN A 134 0.13 14.18 4.08
CA ASN A 134 0.44 13.26 5.19
C ASN A 134 -0.21 11.87 5.11
N SER A 135 -0.74 11.47 3.95
CA SER A 135 -1.29 10.15 3.71
C SER A 135 -0.50 9.42 2.63
N LEU A 136 -0.32 8.11 2.81
CA LEU A 136 0.35 7.25 1.83
C LEU A 136 -0.65 6.74 0.81
N PHE A 137 -0.28 6.86 -0.47
CA PHE A 137 -1.05 6.38 -1.61
C PHE A 137 -0.17 5.52 -2.51
N VAL A 138 -0.76 4.48 -3.11
CA VAL A 138 -0.16 3.67 -4.15
C VAL A 138 -0.09 4.47 -5.44
N GLU A 139 1.13 4.69 -5.91
CA GLU A 139 1.42 5.23 -7.25
C GLU A 139 1.52 4.10 -8.28
N HIS A 140 2.07 2.95 -7.87
CA HIS A 140 2.27 1.77 -8.71
C HIS A 140 2.41 0.50 -7.87
N SER A 141 1.93 -0.63 -8.39
CA SER A 141 2.25 -1.96 -7.88
C SER A 141 3.19 -2.69 -8.83
N PHE A 142 4.20 -3.33 -8.27
CA PHE A 142 5.14 -4.20 -8.97
C PHE A 142 4.76 -5.65 -8.67
N ASP A 143 3.99 -6.22 -9.58
CA ASP A 143 3.57 -7.61 -9.54
C ASP A 143 4.50 -8.39 -10.50
N GLN A 144 4.96 -9.59 -10.11
CA GLN A 144 5.70 -10.50 -11.01
C GLN A 144 4.77 -11.43 -11.79
#